data_AF-S2Z3F1-F1
#
_entry.id   AF-S2Z3F1-F1
#
_cell.length_a   1.000
_cell.length_b   1.000
_cell.length_c   1.000
_cell.angle_alpha   90.00
_cell.angle_beta   90.00
_cell.angle_gamma   90.00
#
_symmetry.space_group_name_H-M   'P 1'
#
loop_
_entity.id
_entity.type
_entity.pdbx_description
1 polymer ?
#
loop_
_entity_poly.entity_id
_entity_poly.type
_entity_poly.pdbx_seq_one_letter_code
_entity_poly.pdbx_strand_id
1 'polypeptide(L)'
;MNVPFKKEDCIDMAPTRTPSSDKRASFLRGPVLMRHGGTQTSTTDQRLLDAQHSTDWLHEDPWRVLRIQSEFVDGFGALAEIPEAVTVFGSARVEEGHPYYELGVELGRKLARAGYAVITGGGPGLMEAPNRGACEEEGLSIGLGIELPHEQHLNDWVDLGLNFRYFFVRKTMFLKYSEAFVCLPGGFGTMDELCEVLCMVQTGKMTNYPIVMLGTDYWGGLVEWFKARLVAEGMINESDVDLFMVTDSVDEAVQHIVDQHKKRKNS
;
A
#
# COMPACT_ATOMS: atom_id res chain seq x y z
N MET A 1 -47.20 -79.67 29.26
CA MET A 1 -47.68 -78.38 29.78
C MET A 1 -46.81 -77.30 29.18
N ASN A 2 -47.37 -76.52 28.25
CA ASN A 2 -46.72 -75.41 27.57
C ASN A 2 -47.02 -74.14 28.35
N VAL A 3 -45.98 -73.44 28.82
CA VAL A 3 -46.09 -72.01 29.16
C VAL A 3 -45.09 -71.29 28.26
N PRO A 4 -45.53 -70.62 27.18
CA PRO A 4 -44.63 -69.83 26.36
C PRO A 4 -44.40 -68.47 27.01
N PHE A 5 -43.12 -68.10 27.15
CA PHE A 5 -42.68 -66.74 27.41
C PHE A 5 -43.29 -65.78 26.37
N LYS A 6 -43.99 -64.75 26.85
CA LYS A 6 -44.46 -63.64 26.02
C LYS A 6 -43.25 -62.82 25.56
N LYS A 7 -43.19 -62.53 24.25
CA LYS A 7 -42.33 -61.48 23.69
C LYS A 7 -42.70 -60.14 24.36
N GLU A 8 -41.86 -59.68 25.26
CA GLU A 8 -41.86 -58.29 25.72
C GLU A 8 -41.32 -57.41 24.59
N ASP A 9 -42.20 -56.55 24.09
CA ASP A 9 -41.96 -55.15 23.77
C ASP A 9 -40.63 -54.79 23.08
N CYS A 10 -40.53 -55.09 21.79
CA CYS A 10 -39.91 -54.13 20.88
C CYS A 10 -40.87 -52.94 20.78
N ILE A 11 -40.75 -52.00 21.73
CA ILE A 11 -41.41 -50.69 21.63
C ILE A 11 -40.92 -50.09 20.33
N ASP A 12 -41.86 -49.92 19.39
CA ASP A 12 -41.67 -49.20 18.15
C ASP A 12 -41.16 -47.79 18.52
N MET A 13 -39.84 -47.61 18.44
CA MET A 13 -39.18 -46.32 18.70
C MET A 13 -39.38 -45.35 17.53
N ALA A 14 -40.40 -45.56 16.69
CA ALA A 14 -40.83 -44.55 15.75
C ALA A 14 -41.44 -43.36 16.52
N PRO A 15 -40.98 -42.12 16.28
CA PRO A 15 -41.52 -40.96 16.96
C PRO A 15 -43.02 -40.79 16.66
N THR A 16 -43.83 -40.68 17.71
CA THR A 16 -45.30 -40.55 17.65
C THR A 16 -45.79 -39.21 17.08
N ARG A 17 -44.88 -38.27 16.83
CA ARG A 17 -45.16 -36.97 16.20
C ARG A 17 -44.29 -36.77 14.97
N THR A 18 -44.89 -36.92 13.80
CA THR A 18 -44.29 -36.50 12.54
C THR A 18 -44.68 -35.04 12.24
N PRO A 19 -43.79 -34.23 11.60
CA PRO A 19 -44.13 -32.87 11.23
C PRO A 19 -45.37 -32.83 10.31
N SER A 20 -46.31 -31.91 10.59
CA SER A 20 -47.48 -31.67 9.73
C SER A 20 -47.06 -31.25 8.32
N SER A 21 -47.94 -31.42 7.33
CA SER A 21 -47.69 -30.98 5.93
C SER A 21 -47.24 -29.52 5.87
N ASP A 22 -47.86 -28.64 6.65
CA ASP A 22 -47.51 -27.22 6.72
C ASP A 22 -46.11 -27.00 7.32
N LYS A 23 -45.70 -27.83 8.28
CA LYS A 23 -44.35 -27.77 8.87
C LYS A 23 -43.27 -28.36 7.94
N ARG A 24 -43.68 -29.19 6.97
CA ARG A 24 -42.84 -29.72 5.87
C ARG A 24 -42.76 -28.76 4.69
N ALA A 25 -43.69 -27.82 4.56
CA ALA A 25 -43.64 -26.73 3.60
C ALA A 25 -42.57 -25.71 4.03
N SER A 26 -41.31 -26.08 3.85
CA SER A 26 -40.15 -25.24 4.09
C SER A 26 -39.50 -24.85 2.77
N PHE A 27 -38.97 -23.64 2.69
CA PHE A 27 -38.13 -23.21 1.58
C PHE A 27 -36.80 -22.67 2.11
N LEU A 28 -35.76 -22.77 1.28
CA LEU A 28 -34.42 -22.25 1.60
C LEU A 28 -34.27 -20.87 0.97
N ARG A 29 -33.82 -19.88 1.77
CA ARG A 29 -33.40 -18.57 1.29
C ARG A 29 -31.89 -18.45 1.48
N GLY A 30 -31.13 -18.81 0.45
CA GLY A 30 -29.69 -19.03 0.60
C GLY A 30 -29.43 -20.14 1.65
N PRO A 31 -28.56 -19.92 2.65
CA PRO A 31 -28.28 -20.92 3.68
C PRO A 31 -29.36 -21.05 4.77
N VAL A 32 -30.43 -20.22 4.74
CA VAL A 32 -31.42 -20.13 5.82
C VAL A 32 -32.68 -20.94 5.50
N LEU A 33 -33.07 -21.84 6.40
CA LEU A 33 -34.33 -22.59 6.33
C LEU A 33 -35.49 -21.76 6.89
N MET A 34 -36.47 -21.47 6.05
CA MET A 34 -37.69 -20.76 6.43
C MET A 34 -38.88 -21.73 6.45
N ARG A 35 -39.69 -21.67 7.51
CA ARG A 35 -40.88 -22.53 7.71
C ARG A 35 -42.19 -21.75 7.83
N HIS A 36 -42.13 -20.44 8.01
CA HIS A 36 -43.30 -19.56 8.11
C HIS A 36 -42.95 -18.19 7.51
N GLY A 37 -43.89 -17.56 6.80
CA GLY A 37 -43.77 -16.18 6.31
C GLY A 37 -43.04 -16.03 4.96
N GLY A 38 -43.84 -15.77 3.91
CA GLY A 38 -43.41 -15.25 2.61
C GLY A 38 -43.04 -16.31 1.56
N THR A 39 -43.62 -16.22 0.36
CA THR A 39 -43.13 -16.91 -0.84
C THR A 39 -42.03 -16.07 -1.48
N GLN A 40 -40.86 -16.66 -1.73
CA GLN A 40 -39.81 -16.00 -2.48
C GLN A 40 -40.21 -15.99 -3.97
N THR A 41 -40.53 -14.83 -4.53
CA THR A 41 -41.03 -14.69 -5.91
C THR A 41 -39.93 -14.60 -6.97
N SER A 42 -38.68 -14.35 -6.55
CA SER A 42 -37.50 -14.30 -7.43
C SER A 42 -36.26 -14.86 -6.73
N THR A 43 -35.31 -15.35 -7.52
CA THR A 43 -34.04 -15.85 -6.96
C THR A 43 -33.14 -14.67 -6.54
N THR A 44 -32.11 -14.95 -5.73
CA THR A 44 -31.11 -13.93 -5.38
C THR A 44 -30.32 -13.50 -6.62
N ASP A 45 -29.90 -14.45 -7.46
CA ASP A 45 -29.18 -14.18 -8.71
C ASP A 45 -30.03 -13.34 -9.67
N GLN A 46 -31.32 -13.66 -9.82
CA GLN A 46 -32.22 -12.85 -10.64
C GLN A 46 -32.24 -11.39 -10.19
N ARG A 47 -32.34 -11.13 -8.87
CA ARG A 47 -32.31 -9.74 -8.35
C ARG A 47 -30.96 -9.05 -8.49
N LEU A 48 -29.87 -9.81 -8.53
CA LEU A 48 -28.52 -9.28 -8.76
C LEU A 48 -28.29 -8.93 -10.24
N LEU A 49 -28.81 -9.77 -11.15
CA LEU A 49 -28.57 -9.69 -12.60
C LEU A 49 -29.63 -8.87 -13.35
N ASP A 50 -30.83 -8.73 -12.79
CA ASP A 50 -31.87 -7.86 -13.35
C ASP A 50 -31.42 -6.37 -13.29
N ALA A 51 -31.92 -5.58 -14.23
CA ALA A 51 -31.54 -4.18 -14.37
C ALA A 51 -31.83 -3.38 -13.08
N GLN A 52 -30.81 -2.71 -12.56
CA GLN A 52 -30.96 -1.85 -11.38
C GLN A 52 -31.69 -0.55 -11.72
N HIS A 53 -32.49 -0.05 -10.78
CA HIS A 53 -33.27 1.18 -10.94
C HIS A 53 -32.48 2.48 -10.66
N SER A 54 -31.35 2.41 -9.93
CA SER A 54 -30.46 3.56 -9.66
C SER A 54 -29.01 3.11 -9.42
N THR A 55 -28.05 4.00 -9.67
CA THR A 55 -26.60 3.83 -9.42
C THR A 55 -26.03 4.81 -8.40
N ASP A 56 -26.88 5.54 -7.67
CA ASP A 56 -26.46 6.60 -6.73
C ASP A 56 -25.48 6.10 -5.65
N TRP A 57 -25.66 4.84 -5.23
CA TRP A 57 -24.79 4.17 -4.25
C TRP A 57 -23.31 4.13 -4.66
N LEU A 58 -22.97 4.27 -5.95
CA LEU A 58 -21.58 4.35 -6.44
C LEU A 58 -20.82 5.58 -5.91
N HIS A 59 -21.54 6.61 -5.47
CA HIS A 59 -20.98 7.89 -5.02
C HIS A 59 -21.08 8.08 -3.49
N GLU A 60 -21.70 7.13 -2.78
CA GLU A 60 -21.88 7.17 -1.34
C GLU A 60 -20.68 6.55 -0.59
N ASP A 61 -20.48 6.97 0.65
CA ASP A 61 -19.35 6.53 1.48
C ASP A 61 -19.28 5.01 1.72
N PRO A 62 -20.38 4.25 1.89
CA PRO A 62 -20.31 2.80 2.03
C PRO A 62 -19.63 2.12 0.84
N TRP A 63 -19.89 2.60 -0.38
CA TRP A 63 -19.23 2.06 -1.58
C TRP A 63 -17.78 2.53 -1.69
N ARG A 64 -17.47 3.75 -1.27
CA ARG A 64 -16.09 4.24 -1.18
C ARG A 64 -15.24 3.39 -0.24
N VAL A 65 -15.79 2.97 0.91
CA VAL A 65 -15.09 2.05 1.83
C VAL A 65 -14.70 0.76 1.13
N LEU A 66 -15.60 0.17 0.34
CA LEU A 66 -15.32 -1.05 -0.42
C LEU A 66 -14.27 -0.82 -1.52
N ARG A 67 -14.30 0.33 -2.20
CA ARG A 67 -13.25 0.71 -3.18
C ARG A 67 -11.89 0.91 -2.53
N ILE A 68 -11.84 1.59 -1.39
CA ILE A 68 -10.60 1.79 -0.60
C ILE A 68 -10.04 0.43 -0.17
N GLN A 69 -10.90 -0.46 0.33
CA GLN A 69 -10.50 -1.82 0.70
C GLN A 69 -9.92 -2.57 -0.51
N SER A 70 -10.54 -2.46 -1.69
CA SER A 70 -10.03 -3.09 -2.92
C SER A 70 -8.63 -2.58 -3.26
N GLU A 71 -8.38 -1.27 -3.22
CA GLU A 71 -7.04 -0.73 -3.51
C GLU A 71 -5.97 -1.22 -2.53
N PHE A 72 -6.31 -1.43 -1.25
CA PHE A 72 -5.41 -2.08 -0.31
C PHE A 72 -5.13 -3.54 -0.67
N VAL A 73 -6.16 -4.31 -1.06
CA VAL A 73 -6.00 -5.71 -1.48
C VAL A 73 -5.11 -5.80 -2.72
N ASP A 74 -5.37 -4.98 -3.73
CA ASP A 74 -4.62 -4.94 -4.99
C ASP A 74 -3.17 -4.53 -4.75
N GLY A 75 -2.95 -3.45 -3.98
CA GLY A 75 -1.62 -2.99 -3.62
C GLY A 75 -0.82 -4.01 -2.80
N PHE A 76 -1.47 -4.64 -1.81
CA PHE A 76 -0.80 -5.64 -0.99
C PHE A 76 -0.48 -6.92 -1.76
N GLY A 77 -1.37 -7.35 -2.66
CA GLY A 77 -1.15 -8.51 -3.50
C GLY A 77 -0.02 -8.29 -4.50
N ALA A 78 -0.02 -7.16 -5.20
CA ALA A 78 0.99 -6.86 -6.23
C ALA A 78 2.40 -6.67 -5.66
N LEU A 79 2.52 -6.11 -4.45
CA LEU A 79 3.81 -5.82 -3.83
C LEU A 79 4.27 -6.91 -2.84
N ALA A 80 3.54 -8.02 -2.72
CA ALA A 80 3.79 -9.03 -1.68
C ALA A 80 5.18 -9.68 -1.71
N GLU A 81 5.74 -9.86 -2.92
CA GLU A 81 6.96 -10.65 -3.14
C GLU A 81 8.13 -9.80 -3.69
N ILE A 82 8.04 -8.48 -3.60
CA ILE A 82 9.13 -7.61 -4.04
C ILE A 82 10.36 -7.79 -3.11
N PRO A 83 11.59 -7.62 -3.64
CA PRO A 83 12.79 -7.64 -2.81
C PRO A 83 12.87 -6.39 -1.91
N GLU A 84 13.94 -6.28 -1.09
CA GLU A 84 14.24 -5.05 -0.35
C GLU A 84 14.20 -3.85 -1.32
N ALA A 85 13.52 -2.78 -0.94
CA ALA A 85 13.27 -1.66 -1.84
C ALA A 85 13.55 -0.32 -1.18
N VAL A 86 13.92 0.66 -2.01
CA VAL A 86 14.12 2.06 -1.61
C VAL A 86 13.12 2.92 -2.35
N THR A 87 12.40 3.76 -1.62
CA THR A 87 11.50 4.74 -2.24
C THR A 87 12.27 6.02 -2.56
N VAL A 88 12.14 6.49 -3.80
CA VAL A 88 12.74 7.73 -4.26
C VAL A 88 11.66 8.74 -4.64
N PHE A 89 11.76 9.94 -4.09
CA PHE A 89 10.90 11.07 -4.42
C PHE A 89 11.70 12.24 -4.97
N GLY A 90 11.04 13.05 -5.79
CA GLY A 90 11.59 14.30 -6.30
C GLY A 90 10.56 15.03 -7.16
N SER A 91 10.97 16.16 -7.74
CA SER A 91 10.11 16.97 -8.58
C SER A 91 9.63 16.23 -9.85
N ALA A 92 8.33 16.28 -10.13
CA ALA A 92 7.75 15.85 -11.43
C ALA A 92 8.14 16.78 -12.60
N ARG A 93 8.70 17.96 -12.31
CA ARG A 93 8.86 19.07 -13.27
C ARG A 93 10.28 19.21 -13.84
N VAL A 94 11.23 18.42 -13.34
CA VAL A 94 12.62 18.49 -13.81
C VAL A 94 12.73 17.64 -15.07
N GLU A 95 13.25 18.21 -16.14
CA GLU A 95 13.37 17.54 -17.45
C GLU A 95 14.70 16.77 -17.58
N GLU A 96 14.75 15.85 -18.55
CA GLU A 96 15.97 15.14 -18.94
C GLU A 96 17.09 16.14 -19.32
N GLY A 97 18.34 15.81 -18.97
CA GLY A 97 19.50 16.68 -19.15
C GLY A 97 19.72 17.73 -18.06
N HIS A 98 18.77 17.92 -17.14
CA HIS A 98 19.01 18.70 -15.93
C HIS A 98 19.95 17.93 -14.97
N PRO A 99 20.90 18.58 -14.26
CA PRO A 99 21.81 17.88 -13.34
C PRO A 99 21.13 16.98 -12.31
N TYR A 100 19.99 17.40 -11.76
CA TYR A 100 19.20 16.56 -10.84
C TYR A 100 18.55 15.34 -11.51
N TYR A 101 18.23 15.41 -12.80
CA TYR A 101 17.73 14.24 -13.53
C TYR A 101 18.85 13.21 -13.66
N GLU A 102 20.04 13.63 -14.09
CA GLU A 102 21.21 12.74 -14.18
C GLU A 102 21.59 12.14 -12.82
N LEU A 103 21.51 12.95 -11.75
CA LEU A 103 21.69 12.48 -10.38
C LEU A 103 20.68 11.39 -10.00
N GLY A 104 19.41 11.56 -10.40
CA GLY A 104 18.36 10.57 -10.18
C GLY A 104 18.60 9.27 -10.96
N VAL A 105 19.07 9.36 -12.21
CA VAL A 105 19.44 8.19 -13.01
C VAL A 105 20.60 7.45 -12.35
N GLU A 106 21.66 8.16 -11.96
CA GLU A 106 22.80 7.55 -11.26
C GLU A 106 22.37 6.87 -9.95
N LEU A 107 21.49 7.51 -9.18
CA LEU A 107 20.90 6.93 -7.96
C LEU A 107 20.16 5.63 -8.25
N GLY A 108 19.27 5.62 -9.24
CA GLY A 108 18.54 4.42 -9.66
C GLY A 108 19.48 3.26 -9.99
N ARG A 109 20.53 3.55 -10.78
CA ARG A 109 21.54 2.54 -11.16
C ARG A 109 22.27 1.98 -9.94
N LYS A 110 22.72 2.82 -9.01
CA LYS A 110 23.47 2.38 -7.83
C LYS A 110 22.60 1.63 -6.82
N LEU A 111 21.33 2.01 -6.66
CA LEU A 111 20.38 1.26 -5.84
C LEU A 111 20.14 -0.15 -6.40
N ALA A 112 19.89 -0.26 -7.71
CA ALA A 112 19.72 -1.55 -8.38
C ALA A 112 20.96 -2.45 -8.24
N ARG A 113 22.17 -1.90 -8.48
CA ARG A 113 23.44 -2.62 -8.26
C ARG A 113 23.66 -3.07 -6.82
N ALA A 114 23.12 -2.32 -5.85
CA ALA A 114 23.16 -2.69 -4.43
C ALA A 114 22.10 -3.74 -4.05
N GLY A 115 21.27 -4.19 -5.00
CA GLY A 115 20.27 -5.24 -4.82
C GLY A 115 18.90 -4.73 -4.36
N TYR A 116 18.65 -3.42 -4.45
CA TYR A 116 17.36 -2.83 -4.09
C TYR A 116 16.45 -2.69 -5.30
N ALA A 117 15.16 -3.00 -5.14
CA ALA A 117 14.13 -2.46 -6.02
C ALA A 117 13.97 -0.96 -5.80
N VAL A 118 13.60 -0.23 -6.84
CA VAL A 118 13.41 1.22 -6.79
C VAL A 118 11.92 1.53 -6.94
N ILE A 119 11.34 2.11 -5.89
CA ILE A 119 9.93 2.51 -5.86
C ILE A 119 9.86 4.03 -6.05
N THR A 120 8.98 4.49 -6.94
CA THR A 120 8.75 5.91 -7.15
C THR A 120 7.26 6.19 -7.26
N GLY A 121 6.91 7.47 -7.41
CA GLY A 121 5.56 7.87 -7.76
C GLY A 121 5.14 7.55 -9.20
N GLY A 122 6.03 7.02 -10.04
CA GLY A 122 5.76 6.61 -11.41
C GLY A 122 5.49 7.73 -12.42
N GLY A 123 5.50 8.99 -11.99
CA GLY A 123 5.36 10.14 -12.89
C GLY A 123 6.65 10.51 -13.63
N PRO A 124 6.69 11.67 -14.31
CA PRO A 124 7.87 12.15 -15.02
C PRO A 124 8.93 12.76 -14.09
N GLY A 125 10.00 13.26 -14.69
CA GLY A 125 11.06 14.00 -14.03
C GLY A 125 11.85 13.17 -13.02
N LEU A 126 11.97 13.64 -11.78
CA LEU A 126 12.77 12.95 -10.75
C LEU A 126 12.08 11.72 -10.14
N MET A 127 10.90 11.35 -10.64
CA MET A 127 10.34 10.01 -10.45
C MET A 127 10.78 9.07 -11.57
N GLU A 128 10.79 9.55 -12.81
CA GLU A 128 11.25 8.79 -13.98
C GLU A 128 12.75 8.51 -13.93
N ALA A 129 13.57 9.51 -13.59
CA ALA A 129 15.04 9.38 -13.55
C ALA A 129 15.52 8.15 -12.75
N PRO A 130 15.11 7.94 -11.48
CA PRO A 130 15.49 6.75 -10.74
C PRO A 130 14.84 5.45 -11.27
N ASN A 131 13.62 5.50 -11.83
CA ASN A 131 13.04 4.32 -12.50
C ASN A 131 13.88 3.89 -13.70
N ARG A 132 14.26 4.83 -14.55
CA ARG A 132 15.15 4.62 -15.69
C ARG A 132 16.49 4.02 -15.26
N GLY A 133 17.14 4.64 -14.27
CA GLY A 133 18.41 4.14 -13.76
C GLY A 133 18.32 2.71 -13.24
N ALA A 134 17.24 2.36 -12.53
CA ALA A 134 17.03 1.00 -12.05
C ALA A 134 16.81 0.00 -13.19
N CYS A 135 15.94 0.35 -14.14
CA CYS A 135 15.59 -0.48 -15.29
C CYS A 135 16.81 -0.73 -16.21
N GLU A 136 17.63 0.29 -16.48
CA GLU A 136 18.86 0.17 -17.27
C GLU A 136 19.92 -0.75 -16.63
N GLU A 137 19.86 -0.99 -15.33
CA GLU A 137 20.71 -1.94 -14.59
C GLU A 137 20.03 -3.30 -14.34
N GLU A 138 18.94 -3.58 -15.07
CA GLU A 138 18.14 -4.81 -14.92
C GLU A 138 17.59 -5.01 -13.50
N GLY A 139 17.47 -3.92 -12.73
CA GLY A 139 16.84 -3.89 -11.42
C GLY A 139 15.33 -3.69 -11.52
N LEU A 140 14.59 -4.13 -10.49
CA LEU A 140 13.14 -3.98 -10.47
C LEU A 140 12.73 -2.50 -10.27
N SER A 141 12.11 -1.93 -11.30
CA SER A 141 11.59 -0.56 -11.28
C SER A 141 10.07 -0.55 -11.02
N ILE A 142 9.64 0.09 -9.93
CA ILE A 142 8.26 0.13 -9.47
C ILE A 142 7.72 1.56 -9.53
N GLY A 143 6.52 1.71 -10.10
CA GLY A 143 5.82 2.98 -10.20
C GLY A 143 4.45 2.92 -9.53
N LEU A 144 4.29 3.67 -8.44
CA LEU A 144 3.01 3.79 -7.74
C LEU A 144 2.38 5.12 -8.15
N GLY A 145 1.57 5.11 -9.21
CA GLY A 145 0.86 6.27 -9.74
C GLY A 145 -0.31 6.73 -8.88
N ILE A 146 -0.82 7.92 -9.16
CA ILE A 146 -2.03 8.46 -8.54
C ILE A 146 -2.91 9.12 -9.62
N GLU A 147 -4.21 8.89 -9.54
CA GLU A 147 -5.19 9.53 -10.43
C GLU A 147 -5.18 11.05 -10.21
N LEU A 148 -4.75 11.79 -11.23
CA LEU A 148 -4.77 13.24 -11.28
C LEU A 148 -5.57 13.74 -12.50
N PRO A 149 -6.09 14.98 -12.47
CA PRO A 149 -6.78 15.59 -13.61
C PRO A 149 -5.89 15.73 -14.86
N HIS A 150 -4.58 15.84 -14.65
CA HIS A 150 -3.54 15.96 -15.66
C HIS A 150 -2.37 15.04 -15.24
N GLU A 151 -1.63 14.47 -16.20
CA GLU A 151 -0.53 13.50 -15.93
C GLU A 151 -1.04 12.11 -15.51
N GLN A 152 -1.55 11.32 -16.48
CA GLN A 152 -2.30 10.08 -16.21
C GLN A 152 -1.55 8.77 -16.48
N HIS A 153 -0.31 8.83 -16.98
CA HIS A 153 0.42 7.64 -17.37
C HIS A 153 1.65 7.48 -16.48
N LEU A 154 1.94 6.23 -16.13
CA LEU A 154 3.24 5.87 -15.57
C LEU A 154 4.30 6.11 -16.65
N ASN A 155 5.50 6.49 -16.23
CA ASN A 155 6.62 6.65 -17.14
C ASN A 155 7.03 5.31 -17.78
N ASP A 156 7.73 5.38 -18.92
CA ASP A 156 8.06 4.23 -19.75
C ASP A 156 9.09 3.26 -19.13
N TRP A 157 9.67 3.63 -17.98
CA TRP A 157 10.71 2.86 -17.29
C TRP A 157 10.18 2.09 -16.07
N VAL A 158 8.86 2.03 -15.89
CA VAL A 158 8.21 1.26 -14.82
C VAL A 158 7.96 -0.18 -15.29
N ASP A 159 8.52 -1.16 -14.58
CA ASP A 159 8.28 -2.59 -14.83
C ASP A 159 7.02 -3.10 -14.10
N LEU A 160 6.85 -2.66 -12.85
CA LEU A 160 5.69 -2.98 -12.01
C LEU A 160 4.93 -1.71 -11.65
N GLY A 161 3.76 -1.54 -12.26
CA GLY A 161 2.93 -0.34 -12.11
C GLY A 161 1.63 -0.58 -11.36
N LEU A 162 1.31 0.29 -10.41
CA LEU A 162 -0.03 0.42 -9.83
C LEU A 162 -0.51 1.87 -9.98
N ASN A 163 -1.79 2.08 -10.26
CA ASN A 163 -2.37 3.42 -10.29
C ASN A 163 -3.48 3.54 -9.26
N PHE A 164 -3.25 4.34 -8.22
CA PHE A 164 -4.17 4.49 -7.09
C PHE A 164 -5.14 5.64 -7.35
N ARG A 165 -6.31 5.62 -6.69
CA ARG A 165 -7.20 6.78 -6.63
C ARG A 165 -7.07 7.52 -5.30
N TYR A 166 -6.78 6.77 -4.23
CA TYR A 166 -6.73 7.32 -2.89
C TYR A 166 -5.29 7.54 -2.44
N PHE A 167 -4.93 8.81 -2.23
CA PHE A 167 -3.59 9.23 -1.79
C PHE A 167 -3.07 8.46 -0.58
N PHE A 168 -3.89 8.27 0.45
CA PHE A 168 -3.47 7.61 1.69
C PHE A 168 -3.22 6.11 1.52
N VAL A 169 -3.86 5.45 0.55
CA VAL A 169 -3.58 4.04 0.23
C VAL A 169 -2.20 3.94 -0.40
N ARG A 170 -1.93 4.79 -1.40
CA ARG A 170 -0.62 4.91 -2.06
C ARG A 170 0.50 5.20 -1.06
N LYS A 171 0.31 6.17 -0.15
CA LYS A 171 1.25 6.50 0.93
C LYS A 171 1.59 5.30 1.80
N THR A 172 0.57 4.52 2.16
CA THR A 172 0.77 3.27 2.92
C THR A 172 1.68 2.29 2.17
N MET A 173 1.58 2.21 0.84
CA MET A 173 2.44 1.32 0.06
C MET A 173 3.90 1.77 0.07
N PHE A 174 4.17 3.07 -0.03
CA PHE A 174 5.54 3.59 0.11
C PHE A 174 6.14 3.23 1.46
N LEU A 175 5.41 3.47 2.56
CA LEU A 175 5.91 3.19 3.91
C LEU A 175 6.07 1.69 4.20
N LYS A 176 5.15 0.86 3.71
CA LYS A 176 5.12 -0.59 4.02
C LYS A 176 6.15 -1.39 3.22
N TYR A 177 6.34 -1.04 1.95
CA TYR A 177 7.11 -1.85 1.00
C TYR A 177 8.49 -1.29 0.66
N SER A 178 8.91 -0.23 1.34
CA SER A 178 10.30 0.21 1.28
C SER A 178 10.97 0.13 2.63
N GLU A 179 12.30 0.17 2.63
CA GLU A 179 13.13 0.10 3.83
C GLU A 179 13.99 1.35 4.02
N ALA A 180 14.06 2.20 2.99
CA ALA A 180 14.76 3.48 3.03
C ALA A 180 14.05 4.50 2.14
N PHE A 181 14.37 5.77 2.39
CA PHE A 181 13.85 6.91 1.65
C PHE A 181 14.97 7.76 1.07
N VAL A 182 14.85 8.15 -0.19
CA VAL A 182 15.73 9.15 -0.80
C VAL A 182 14.90 10.28 -1.41
N CYS A 183 15.17 11.52 -0.98
CA CYS A 183 14.57 12.73 -1.53
C CYS A 183 15.57 13.45 -2.43
N LEU A 184 15.33 13.39 -3.73
CA LEU A 184 15.88 14.34 -4.69
C LEU A 184 15.16 15.70 -4.57
N PRO A 185 15.73 16.80 -5.11
CA PRO A 185 15.10 18.12 -5.05
C PRO A 185 13.66 18.12 -5.58
N GLY A 186 12.73 18.65 -4.77
CA GLY A 186 11.30 18.46 -5.03
C GLY A 186 10.39 19.52 -4.40
N GLY A 187 9.15 19.56 -4.88
CA GLY A 187 8.13 20.49 -4.42
C GLY A 187 7.30 19.95 -3.27
N PHE A 188 6.02 20.37 -3.19
CA PHE A 188 5.14 20.00 -2.08
C PHE A 188 4.87 18.50 -1.95
N GLY A 189 4.77 17.76 -3.07
CA GLY A 189 4.60 16.30 -3.00
C GLY A 189 5.79 15.62 -2.31
N THR A 190 7.02 16.03 -2.65
CA THR A 190 8.24 15.53 -2.00
C THR A 190 8.31 15.94 -0.53
N MET A 191 7.92 17.18 -0.21
CA MET A 191 7.90 17.67 1.18
C MET A 191 6.89 16.93 2.05
N ASP A 192 5.69 16.67 1.52
CA ASP A 192 4.62 15.93 2.19
C ASP A 192 5.13 14.55 2.66
N GLU A 193 5.75 13.82 1.75
CA GLU A 193 6.27 12.48 2.04
C GLU A 193 7.52 12.53 2.95
N LEU A 194 8.40 13.53 2.79
CA LEU A 194 9.54 13.75 3.70
C LEU A 194 9.07 14.02 5.14
N CYS A 195 8.09 14.90 5.34
CA CYS A 195 7.55 15.19 6.66
C CYS A 195 6.83 13.98 7.27
N GLU A 196 6.11 13.21 6.45
CA GLU A 196 5.43 11.98 6.89
C GLU A 196 6.43 10.95 7.40
N VAL A 197 7.48 10.65 6.62
CA VAL A 197 8.48 9.66 7.04
C VAL A 197 9.28 10.10 8.26
N LEU A 198 9.64 11.38 8.37
CA LEU A 198 10.30 11.92 9.57
C LEU A 198 9.43 11.72 10.81
N CYS A 199 8.13 12.02 10.72
CA CYS A 199 7.20 11.80 11.82
C CYS A 199 7.07 10.30 12.17
N MET A 200 6.99 9.41 11.17
CA MET A 200 6.91 7.96 11.40
C MET A 200 8.15 7.41 12.11
N VAL A 201 9.34 7.88 11.76
CA VAL A 201 10.60 7.48 12.42
C VAL A 201 10.71 8.10 13.82
N GLN A 202 10.44 9.40 13.96
CA GLN A 202 10.47 10.12 15.24
C GLN A 202 9.53 9.48 16.28
N THR A 203 8.35 9.03 15.85
CA THR A 203 7.36 8.39 16.73
C THR A 203 7.58 6.89 16.93
N GLY A 204 8.65 6.32 16.34
CA GLY A 204 9.01 4.91 16.44
C GLY A 204 8.02 3.96 15.75
N LYS A 205 7.17 4.47 14.85
CA LYS A 205 6.29 3.65 14.00
C LYS A 205 7.08 2.93 12.92
N MET A 206 8.22 3.50 12.53
CA MET A 206 9.23 2.89 11.68
C MET A 206 10.57 2.94 12.41
N THR A 207 11.29 1.84 12.41
CA THR A 207 12.60 1.72 13.08
C THR A 207 13.66 1.30 12.08
N ASN A 208 14.88 1.83 12.24
CA ASN A 208 16.02 1.55 11.35
C ASN A 208 15.73 1.85 9.87
N TYR A 209 15.12 3.00 9.61
CA TYR A 209 14.68 3.42 8.28
C TYR A 209 15.48 4.64 7.83
N PRO A 210 16.57 4.47 7.06
CA PRO A 210 17.43 5.58 6.67
C PRO A 210 16.71 6.53 5.70
N ILE A 211 16.83 7.83 5.99
CA ILE A 211 16.28 8.92 5.17
C ILE A 211 17.46 9.72 4.63
N VAL A 212 17.53 9.87 3.31
CA VAL A 212 18.58 10.64 2.63
C VAL A 212 17.97 11.77 1.81
N MET A 213 18.54 12.96 1.89
CA MET A 213 18.22 14.10 1.04
C MET A 213 19.42 14.42 0.15
N LEU A 214 19.25 14.32 -1.16
CA LEU A 214 20.28 14.61 -2.14
C LEU A 214 20.20 16.07 -2.60
N GLY A 215 21.33 16.78 -2.59
CA GLY A 215 21.44 18.19 -2.95
C GLY A 215 21.57 19.11 -1.73
N THR A 216 22.79 19.27 -1.22
CA THR A 216 23.07 20.04 0.01
C THR A 216 22.67 21.51 -0.13
N ASP A 217 22.90 22.12 -1.29
CA ASP A 217 22.51 23.50 -1.59
C ASP A 217 20.97 23.68 -1.57
N TYR A 218 20.24 22.73 -2.16
CA TYR A 218 18.78 22.76 -2.21
C TYR A 218 18.14 22.61 -0.83
N TRP A 219 18.60 21.62 -0.05
CA TRP A 219 18.01 21.28 1.25
C TRP A 219 18.57 22.11 2.40
N GLY A 220 19.71 22.78 2.23
CA GLY A 220 20.41 23.49 3.30
C GLY A 220 19.54 24.53 4.00
N GLY A 221 18.79 25.33 3.26
CA GLY A 221 17.88 26.34 3.83
C GLY A 221 16.78 25.74 4.72
N LEU A 222 16.25 24.57 4.35
CA LEU A 222 15.24 23.86 5.13
C LEU A 222 15.84 23.29 6.42
N VAL A 223 17.00 22.65 6.32
CA VAL A 223 17.70 22.06 7.47
C VAL A 223 18.10 23.12 8.48
N GLU A 224 18.58 24.27 8.02
CA GLU A 224 18.86 25.41 8.90
C GLU A 224 17.60 25.96 9.55
N TRP A 225 16.46 25.97 8.85
CA TRP A 225 15.18 26.33 9.46
C TRP A 225 14.74 25.31 10.54
N PHE A 226 14.91 24.00 10.31
CA PHE A 226 14.64 22.98 11.33
C PHE A 226 15.45 23.22 12.60
N LYS A 227 16.75 23.51 12.48
CA LYS A 227 17.60 23.82 13.64
C LYS A 227 17.22 25.13 14.30
N ALA A 228 17.11 26.21 13.52
CA ALA A 228 16.90 27.55 14.03
C ALA A 228 15.50 27.79 14.61
N ARG A 229 14.51 26.97 14.25
CA ARG A 229 13.12 27.09 14.71
C ARG A 229 12.64 25.87 15.46
N LEU A 230 12.61 24.71 14.82
CA LEU A 230 12.01 23.53 15.45
C LEU A 230 12.82 23.06 16.65
N VAL A 231 14.14 22.97 16.52
CA VAL A 231 15.02 22.58 17.65
C VAL A 231 15.09 23.71 18.67
N ALA A 232 15.41 24.93 18.23
CA ALA A 232 15.62 26.06 19.14
C ALA A 232 14.37 26.41 19.98
N GLU A 233 13.16 26.18 19.45
CA GLU A 233 11.90 26.44 20.15
C GLU A 233 11.31 25.17 20.82
N GLY A 234 12.02 24.04 20.79
CA GLY A 234 11.64 22.80 21.47
C GLY A 234 10.45 22.05 20.82
N MET A 235 10.24 22.24 19.51
CA MET A 235 9.20 21.53 18.74
C MET A 235 9.64 20.12 18.35
N ILE A 236 10.96 19.88 18.23
CA ILE A 236 11.59 18.57 18.03
C ILE A 236 12.84 18.46 18.93
N ASN A 237 13.33 17.25 19.16
CA ASN A 237 14.56 17.04 19.93
C ASN A 237 15.80 17.42 19.09
N GLU A 238 16.89 17.78 19.76
CA GLU A 238 18.18 18.03 19.09
C GLU A 238 18.65 16.81 18.28
N SER A 239 18.40 15.59 18.76
CA SER A 239 18.75 14.35 18.06
C SER A 239 17.87 14.04 16.84
N ASP A 240 16.72 14.72 16.68
CA ASP A 240 15.82 14.42 15.56
C ASP A 240 16.39 14.90 14.21
N VAL A 241 17.40 15.78 14.22
CA VAL A 241 18.13 16.17 13.00
C VAL A 241 19.08 15.08 12.53
N ASP A 242 19.41 14.10 13.37
CA ASP A 242 20.25 12.95 13.02
C ASP A 242 19.43 11.84 12.34
N LEU A 243 18.10 12.00 12.21
CA LEU A 243 17.22 11.05 11.54
C LEU A 243 17.44 10.98 10.03
N PHE A 244 18.07 12.00 9.44
CA PHE A 244 18.31 12.08 8.01
C PHE A 244 19.76 12.47 7.68
N MET A 245 20.22 12.02 6.52
CA MET A 245 21.49 12.43 5.92
C MET A 245 21.24 13.42 4.78
N VAL A 246 22.08 14.45 4.66
CA VAL A 246 22.11 15.33 3.48
C VAL A 246 23.46 15.21 2.80
N THR A 247 23.47 14.91 1.50
CA THR A 247 24.72 14.75 0.73
C THR A 247 24.52 15.13 -0.73
N ASP A 248 25.61 15.37 -1.45
CA ASP A 248 25.65 15.50 -2.91
C ASP A 248 26.15 14.22 -3.60
N SER A 249 26.63 13.25 -2.82
CA SER A 249 27.22 12.01 -3.33
C SER A 249 26.21 10.87 -3.33
N VAL A 250 25.91 10.35 -4.52
CA VAL A 250 25.09 9.13 -4.67
C VAL A 250 25.75 7.93 -4.00
N ASP A 251 27.09 7.82 -4.07
CA ASP A 251 27.82 6.73 -3.41
C ASP A 251 27.64 6.78 -1.90
N GLU A 252 27.75 7.96 -1.29
CA GLU A 252 27.56 8.13 0.15
C GLU A 252 26.13 7.79 0.56
N ALA A 253 25.15 8.26 -0.21
CA ALA A 253 23.73 7.97 0.02
C ALA A 253 23.44 6.46 0.03
N VAL A 254 23.88 5.75 -1.01
CA VAL A 254 23.64 4.29 -1.13
C VAL A 254 24.43 3.52 -0.07
N GLN A 255 25.68 3.90 0.19
CA GLN A 255 26.51 3.27 1.22
C GLN A 255 25.89 3.43 2.62
N HIS A 256 25.37 4.61 2.94
CA HIS A 256 24.67 4.87 4.19
C HIS A 256 23.46 3.93 4.37
N ILE A 257 22.62 3.79 3.34
CA ILE A 257 21.46 2.89 3.37
C ILE A 257 21.90 1.44 3.61
N VAL A 258 22.88 0.96 2.84
CA VAL A 258 23.42 -0.40 2.96
C VAL A 258 23.96 -0.67 4.37
N ASP A 259 24.70 0.27 4.95
CA ASP A 259 25.30 0.09 6.27
C ASP A 259 24.27 0.07 7.39
N GLN A 260 23.22 0.90 7.30
CA GLN A 260 22.11 0.87 8.26
C GLN A 260 21.34 -0.45 8.18
N HIS A 261 21.05 -0.95 6.98
CA HIS A 261 20.38 -2.23 6.80
C HIS A 261 21.23 -3.42 7.26
N LYS A 262 22.57 -3.37 7.08
CA LYS A 262 23.49 -4.39 7.63
C LYS A 262 23.49 -4.41 9.16
N LYS A 263 23.53 -3.23 9.81
CA LYS A 263 23.45 -3.14 11.29
C LYS A 263 22.16 -3.76 11.81
N ARG A 264 21.03 -3.52 11.14
CA ARG A 264 19.72 -4.12 11.44
C ARG A 264 19.75 -5.65 11.38
N LYS A 265 20.38 -6.23 10.34
CA LYS A 265 20.48 -7.70 10.19
C LYS A 265 21.36 -8.37 11.27
N ASN A 266 22.23 -7.60 11.92
CA ASN A 266 23.18 -8.09 12.92
C ASN A 266 22.76 -7.81 14.37
N SER A 267 21.63 -7.11 14.60
CA SER A 267 21.09 -6.77 15.92
C SER A 267 19.94 -7.69 16.29
#